data_AF-A0A423VMH6-F1
#
_entry.id   AF-A0A423VMH6-F1
#
_cell.length_a   1.000
_cell.length_b   1.000
_cell.length_c   1.000
_cell.angle_alpha   90.00
_cell.angle_beta   90.00
_cell.angle_gamma   90.00
#
_symmetry.space_group_name_H-M   'P 1'
#
loop_
_entity.id
_entity.type
_entity.pdbx_description
1 polymer ?
#
loop_
_entity_poly.entity_id
_entity_poly.type
_entity_poly.pdbx_seq_one_letter_code
_entity_poly.pdbx_strand_id
1 'polypeptide(L)'
;MVNNAILGVLQLHQTLNDLQVGVPYDFSFDFLIVANQTNGLMENCAIYMHHDALTVDNLIVRTTSITLPTMAATWKTYGGTYTPTSSSIVLGISVGCSPYFVNNFKH
;
A
#
# COMPACT_ATOMS: atom_id res chain seq x y z
N MET A 1 -4.61 -3.90 31.81
CA MET A 1 -5.47 -4.10 30.62
C MET A 1 -4.56 -4.12 29.40
N VAL A 2 -4.36 -5.29 28.81
CA VAL A 2 -3.55 -5.45 27.60
C VAL A 2 -4.49 -5.16 26.43
N ASN A 3 -4.36 -3.97 25.84
CA ASN A 3 -5.06 -3.66 24.59
C ASN A 3 -4.37 -4.44 23.48
N ASN A 4 -4.99 -5.55 23.07
CA ASN A 4 -4.68 -6.21 21.81
C ASN A 4 -5.14 -5.29 20.67
N ALA A 5 -4.31 -4.32 20.31
CA ALA A 5 -4.47 -3.57 19.07
C ALA A 5 -4.26 -4.56 17.92
N ILE A 6 -5.35 -4.90 17.23
CA ILE A 6 -5.32 -5.67 15.99
C ILE A 6 -4.52 -4.84 14.99
N LEU A 7 -3.40 -5.39 14.55
CA LEU A 7 -2.55 -4.87 13.49
C LEU A 7 -3.34 -4.89 12.17
N GLY A 8 -3.97 -3.76 11.82
CA GLY A 8 -4.72 -3.64 10.57
C GLY A 8 -3.80 -3.33 9.40
N VAL A 9 -3.07 -4.31 8.88
CA VAL A 9 -2.46 -4.20 7.55
C VAL A 9 -3.50 -4.71 6.55
N LEU A 10 -3.90 -3.85 5.60
CA LEU A 10 -4.65 -4.30 4.45
C LEU A 10 -3.66 -4.84 3.42
N GLN A 11 -3.85 -6.10 3.02
CA GLN A 11 -3.10 -6.71 1.92
C GLN A 11 -4.07 -7.24 0.87
N LEU A 12 -3.86 -6.82 -0.37
CA LEU A 12 -4.56 -7.33 -1.54
C LEU A 12 -3.53 -7.91 -2.50
N HIS A 13 -3.78 -9.12 -3.01
CA HIS A 13 -2.93 -9.75 -4.00
C HIS A 13 -3.78 -10.23 -5.19
N GLN A 14 -3.25 -10.08 -6.39
CA GLN A 14 -3.85 -10.58 -7.62
C GLN A 14 -2.75 -11.17 -8.51
N THR A 15 -2.96 -12.38 -9.02
CA THR A 15 -2.10 -12.92 -10.08
C THR A 15 -2.50 -12.29 -11.41
N LEU A 16 -1.54 -11.70 -12.10
CA LEU A 16 -1.69 -11.20 -13.46
C LEU A 16 -0.96 -12.16 -14.40
N ASN A 17 -1.61 -12.53 -15.50
CA ASN A 17 -1.08 -13.44 -16.51
C ASN A 17 -1.03 -12.76 -17.87
N ASP A 18 -0.36 -13.40 -18.83
CA ASP A 18 -0.26 -12.98 -20.22
C ASP A 18 0.37 -11.59 -20.41
N LEU A 19 1.26 -11.20 -19.50
CA LEU A 19 2.05 -9.98 -19.62
C LEU A 19 3.12 -10.16 -20.71
N GLN A 20 3.33 -9.12 -21.51
CA GLN A 20 4.43 -9.11 -22.48
C GLN A 20 5.72 -8.69 -21.77
N VAL A 21 6.68 -9.62 -21.72
CA VAL A 21 8.00 -9.36 -21.12
C VAL A 21 8.70 -8.22 -21.86
N GLY A 22 9.22 -7.25 -21.11
CA GLY A 22 9.93 -6.09 -21.66
C GLY A 22 9.02 -4.95 -22.13
N VAL A 23 7.69 -5.08 -22.05
CA VAL A 23 6.75 -3.99 -22.36
C VAL A 23 6.34 -3.28 -21.07
N PRO A 24 6.49 -1.94 -20.95
CA PRO A 24 6.07 -1.22 -19.76
C PRO A 24 4.55 -1.16 -19.64
N TYR A 25 4.04 -1.34 -18.42
CA TYR A 25 2.64 -1.17 -18.06
C TYR A 25 2.51 -0.15 -16.93
N ASP A 26 1.48 0.68 -17.00
CA ASP A 26 1.10 1.59 -15.92
C ASP A 26 0.06 0.92 -15.03
N PHE A 27 0.39 0.80 -13.75
CA PHE A 27 -0.50 0.28 -12.72
C PHE A 27 -1.01 1.43 -11.87
N SER A 28 -2.30 1.42 -11.54
CA SER A 28 -2.87 2.37 -10.59
C SER A 28 -4.00 1.74 -9.79
N PHE A 29 -4.25 2.30 -8.61
CA PHE A 29 -5.44 2.04 -7.83
C PHE A 29 -5.88 3.29 -7.10
N ASP A 30 -7.18 3.40 -6.91
CA ASP A 30 -7.78 4.45 -6.09
C ASP A 30 -8.01 3.91 -4.68
N PHE A 31 -7.65 4.71 -3.69
CA PHE A 31 -7.80 4.35 -2.30
C PHE A 31 -8.39 5.52 -1.51
N LEU A 32 -9.49 5.25 -0.81
CA LEU A 32 -10.15 6.17 0.10
C LEU A 32 -9.74 5.82 1.53
N ILE A 33 -9.07 6.75 2.21
CA ILE A 33 -8.72 6.57 3.62
C ILE A 33 -9.72 7.35 4.47
N VAL A 34 -10.40 6.64 5.35
CA VAL A 34 -11.36 7.20 6.31
C VAL A 34 -10.75 7.08 7.70
N ALA A 35 -10.21 8.19 8.21
CA ALA A 35 -9.68 8.25 9.57
C ALA A 35 -10.82 8.48 10.59
N ASN A 36 -10.72 7.87 11.77
CA ASN A 36 -11.69 8.08 12.83
C ASN A 36 -11.51 9.48 13.45
N GLN A 37 -12.54 10.32 13.32
CA GLN A 37 -12.52 11.71 13.77
C GLN A 37 -12.59 11.90 15.29
N THR A 38 -12.94 10.86 16.05
CA THR A 38 -13.28 10.98 17.48
C THR A 38 -12.13 11.52 18.34
N ASN A 39 -10.88 11.31 17.95
CA ASN A 39 -9.71 11.70 18.77
C ASN A 39 -8.82 12.79 18.15
N GLY A 40 -9.15 13.32 16.96
CA GLY A 40 -8.34 14.35 16.29
C GLY A 40 -6.89 13.94 15.98
N LEU A 41 -6.56 12.64 16.05
CA LEU A 41 -5.22 12.13 15.82
C LEU A 41 -4.92 12.14 14.32
N MET A 42 -3.75 12.68 13.95
CA MET A 42 -3.22 12.53 12.60
C MET A 42 -2.74 11.09 12.41
N GLU A 43 -3.18 10.46 11.32
CA GLU A 43 -2.71 9.14 10.92
C GLU A 43 -1.61 9.28 9.86
N ASN A 44 -0.56 8.47 10.00
CA ASN A 44 0.52 8.36 9.03
C ASN A 44 0.42 7.00 8.34
N CYS A 45 0.11 7.01 7.05
CA CYS A 45 0.01 5.80 6.25
C CYS A 45 1.26 5.55 5.40
N ALA A 46 1.61 4.28 5.27
CA ALA A 46 2.50 3.73 4.28
C ALA A 46 1.68 2.89 3.29
N ILE A 47 1.91 3.11 2.01
CA ILE A 47 1.24 2.45 0.90
C ILE A 47 2.31 1.92 -0.04
N TYR A 48 2.23 0.63 -0.33
CA TYR A 48 3.12 -0.06 -1.26
C TYR A 48 2.31 -0.76 -2.32
N MET A 49 2.76 -0.65 -3.57
CA MET A 49 2.38 -1.55 -4.65
C MET A 49 3.65 -2.28 -5.09
N HIS A 50 3.59 -3.59 -5.25
CA HIS A 50 4.74 -4.40 -5.61
C HIS A 50 4.36 -5.54 -6.55
N HIS A 51 5.34 -6.11 -7.23
CA HIS A 51 5.21 -7.41 -7.89
C HIS A 51 5.85 -8.52 -7.03
N ASP A 52 5.33 -9.74 -7.13
CA ASP A 52 5.80 -10.93 -6.43
C ASP A 52 5.83 -10.74 -4.90
N ALA A 53 7.03 -10.60 -4.29
CA ALA A 53 7.19 -10.38 -2.86
C ALA A 53 7.37 -8.89 -2.52
N LEU A 54 6.87 -8.45 -1.35
CA LEU A 54 7.09 -7.08 -0.84
C LEU A 54 8.56 -6.91 -0.41
N THR A 55 9.40 -6.53 -1.36
CA THR A 55 10.82 -6.18 -1.16
C THR A 55 11.11 -4.85 -1.84
N VAL A 56 12.22 -4.18 -1.51
CA VAL A 56 12.57 -2.88 -2.10
C VAL A 56 12.72 -2.96 -3.63
N ASP A 57 13.31 -4.04 -4.13
CA ASP A 57 13.56 -4.24 -5.55
C ASP A 57 12.29 -4.47 -6.36
N ASN A 58 11.21 -4.88 -5.68
CA ASN A 58 9.94 -5.22 -6.31
C ASN A 58 8.89 -4.11 -6.20
N LEU A 59 9.23 -2.94 -5.64
CA LEU A 59 8.28 -1.83 -5.45
C LEU A 59 7.97 -1.13 -6.77
N ILE A 60 6.69 -1.09 -7.11
CA ILE A 60 6.12 -0.26 -8.19
C ILE A 60 5.74 1.11 -7.63
N VAL A 61 5.12 1.13 -6.44
CA VAL A 61 4.76 2.36 -5.72
C VAL A 61 5.30 2.28 -4.29
N ARG A 62 5.88 3.37 -3.83
CA ARG A 62 6.33 3.54 -2.45
C ARG A 62 5.92 4.91 -1.94
N THR A 63 4.84 4.97 -1.18
CA THR A 63 4.40 6.20 -0.54
C THR A 63 4.45 6.02 0.97
N THR A 64 5.35 6.73 1.63
CA THR A 64 5.49 6.73 3.10
C THR A 64 5.05 8.06 3.67
N SER A 65 4.56 8.06 4.91
CA SER A 65 4.23 9.28 5.66
C SER A 65 3.12 10.11 5.03
N ILE A 66 2.09 9.46 4.48
CA ILE A 66 0.89 10.16 4.06
C ILE A 66 0.18 10.62 5.33
N THR A 67 0.30 11.90 5.64
CA THR A 67 -0.48 12.52 6.70
C THR A 67 -1.88 12.80 6.16
N LEU A 68 -2.87 12.23 6.83
CA LEU A 68 -4.26 12.43 6.45
C LEU A 68 -4.89 13.47 7.36
N PRO A 69 -5.38 14.60 6.80
CA PRO A 69 -6.16 15.54 7.58
C PRO A 69 -7.44 14.84 8.04
N THR A 70 -7.74 14.96 9.33
CA THR A 70 -8.85 14.31 10.02
C THR A 70 -10.24 14.63 9.45
N MET A 71 -10.37 15.62 8.56
CA MET A 71 -11.66 16.21 8.20
C MET A 71 -12.20 15.90 6.80
N ALA A 72 -11.45 15.24 5.91
CA ALA A 72 -11.98 14.93 4.57
C ALA A 72 -11.45 13.60 4.03
N ALA A 73 -12.31 12.57 4.06
CA ALA A 73 -12.08 11.36 3.30
C ALA A 73 -12.02 11.73 1.81
N THR A 74 -10.84 11.57 1.22
CA THR A 74 -10.58 11.95 -0.17
C THR A 74 -10.02 10.75 -0.91
N TRP A 75 -10.58 10.44 -2.08
CA TRP A 75 -10.02 9.45 -2.97
C TRP A 75 -8.65 9.92 -3.45
N LYS A 76 -7.65 9.05 -3.36
CA LYS A 76 -6.32 9.28 -3.89
C LYS A 76 -5.94 8.16 -4.83
N THR A 77 -5.40 8.51 -5.98
CA THR A 77 -4.84 7.57 -6.94
C THR A 77 -3.37 7.36 -6.62
N TYR A 78 -2.95 6.10 -6.53
CA TYR A 78 -1.56 5.69 -6.42
C TYR A 78 -1.22 4.84 -7.63
N GLY A 79 -0.09 5.13 -8.27
CA GLY A 79 0.32 4.38 -9.45
C GLY A 79 1.78 4.54 -9.80
N GLY A 80 2.26 3.65 -10.66
CA GLY A 80 3.63 3.59 -11.13
C GLY A 80 3.75 2.67 -12.33
N THR A 81 4.88 2.75 -13.01
CA THR A 81 5.17 1.95 -14.20
C THR A 81 6.03 0.75 -13.83
N TYR A 82 5.70 -0.43 -14.35
CA TYR A 82 6.52 -1.63 -14.22
C TYR A 82 6.70 -2.32 -15.57
N THR A 83 7.92 -2.80 -15.84
CA THR A 83 8.26 -3.57 -17.04
C THR A 83 8.43 -5.03 -16.64
N PRO A 84 7.50 -5.94 -17.01
CA PRO A 84 7.53 -7.33 -16.59
C PRO A 84 8.77 -8.07 -17.06
N THR A 85 9.36 -8.84 -16.16
CA THR A 85 10.45 -9.80 -16.43
C THR A 85 9.94 -11.23 -16.61
N SER A 86 8.66 -11.46 -16.32
CA SER A 86 7.91 -12.72 -16.46
C SER A 86 6.55 -12.42 -17.09
N SER A 87 5.96 -13.42 -17.77
CA SER A 87 4.59 -13.32 -18.31
C SER A 87 3.50 -13.46 -17.24
N SER A 88 3.88 -13.87 -16.03
CA SER A 88 3.00 -13.96 -14.87
C SER A 88 3.69 -13.37 -13.64
N ILE A 89 2.96 -12.54 -12.89
CA ILE A 89 3.42 -11.93 -11.63
C ILE A 89 2.30 -11.97 -10.61
N VAL A 90 2.64 -11.82 -9.33
CA VAL A 90 1.66 -11.47 -8.29
C VAL A 90 1.71 -9.98 -8.04
N LEU A 91 0.69 -9.22 -8.43
CA LEU A 91 0.57 -7.82 -8.05
C LEU A 91 0.03 -7.74 -6.61
N GLY A 92 0.76 -7.07 -5.73
CA GLY A 92 0.38 -6.86 -4.34
C GLY A 92 0.21 -5.39 -3.99
N ILE A 93 -0.80 -5.08 -3.19
CA ILE A 93 -1.01 -3.77 -2.56
C ILE A 93 -1.01 -3.98 -1.05
N SER A 94 -0.16 -3.23 -0.35
CA SER A 94 -0.07 -3.24 1.11
C SER A 94 -0.28 -1.82 1.65
N VAL A 95 -1.22 -1.67 2.59
CA VAL A 95 -1.49 -0.39 3.24
C VAL A 95 -1.42 -0.56 4.75
N GLY A 96 -0.73 0.39 5.40
CA GLY A 96 -0.66 0.45 6.85
C GLY A 96 -0.61 1.87 7.42
N CYS A 97 -1.48 2.20 8.37
CA CYS A 97 -1.66 3.52 8.99
C CYS A 97 -1.44 3.58 10.52
N SER A 98 -0.43 4.32 10.98
CA SER A 98 -0.13 4.62 12.40
C SER A 98 -1.10 5.68 12.98
N PRO A 99 -1.51 5.66 14.27
CA PRO A 99 -0.91 5.02 15.46
C PRO A 99 -1.21 3.53 15.66
N TYR A 100 -1.97 2.89 14.76
CA TYR A 100 -2.18 1.45 14.81
C TYR A 100 -0.95 0.63 14.34
N PHE A 101 0.22 1.27 14.21
CA PHE A 101 1.51 0.69 13.83
C PHE A 101 2.52 1.01 14.92
N VAL A 102 2.88 0.00 15.71
CA VAL A 102 4.17 0.00 16.40
C VAL A 102 5.19 -0.71 15.50
N ASN A 103 6.06 0.09 14.90
CA ASN A 103 7.33 -0.22 14.22
C ASN A 103 7.83 -1.68 14.31
N ASN A 104 7.41 -2.57 13.40
CA ASN A 104 8.03 -3.90 13.26
C ASN A 104 8.33 -4.29 11.80
N PHE A 105 8.74 -3.34 10.96
CA PHE A 105 9.59 -3.67 9.82
C PHE A 105 11.05 -3.45 10.23
N LYS A 106 11.64 -4.46 10.88
CA LYS A 106 13.10 -4.57 10.92
C LYS A 106 13.53 -5.36 9.69
N HIS A 107 14.39 -4.72 8.91
CA HIS A 107 15.11 -5.29 7.76
C HIS A 107 15.84 -6.59 8.13
#